data_AF-A0A068VLT0-F1
#
_entry.id   AF-A0A068VLT0-F1
#
_cell.length_a   1.000
_cell.length_b   1.000
_cell.length_c   1.000
_cell.angle_alpha   90.00
_cell.angle_beta   90.00
_cell.angle_gamma   90.00
#
_symmetry.space_group_name_H-M   'P 1'
#
loop_
_entity.id
_entity.type
_entity.pdbx_description
1 polymer ?
#
loop_
_entity_poly.entity_id
_entity_poly.type
_entity_poly.pdbx_seq_one_letter_code
_entity_poly.pdbx_strand_id
1 'polypeptide(L)'
;MYSLFQEVLNVGDVPKSIRCYIEKAREHLRFLITEAWKQMEEAQTLDSPFSSTFNGIAVNLARMGLCMYQHGDGHGHQNSEPRDRIFALLFEPLCCLA
;
A
#
# COMPACT_ATOMS: atom_id res chain seq x y z
N MET A 1 6.77 -4.18 3.66
CA MET A 1 7.98 -3.97 2.83
C MET A 1 8.67 -2.64 3.14
N TYR A 2 7.93 -1.52 3.23
CA TYR A 2 8.51 -0.23 3.62
C TYR A 2 8.97 -0.15 5.09
N SER A 3 8.40 -0.97 5.99
CA SER A 3 8.75 -1.04 7.42
C SER A 3 10.20 -1.48 7.68
N LEU A 4 10.69 -2.51 6.99
CA LEU A 4 12.05 -3.00 7.17
C LEU A 4 13.08 -1.91 6.88
N PHE A 5 12.84 -1.08 5.87
CA PHE A 5 13.72 0.03 5.51
C PHE A 5 13.70 1.16 6.53
N GLN A 6 12.58 1.39 7.22
CA GLN A 6 12.47 2.41 8.26
C GLN A 6 13.14 1.98 9.55
N GLU A 7 12.97 0.72 9.96
CA GLU A 7 13.66 0.17 11.13
C GLU A 7 15.18 0.29 10.99
N VAL A 8 15.73 -0.08 9.82
CA VAL A 8 17.18 0.03 9.56
C VAL A 8 17.66 1.48 9.65
N LEU A 9 16.88 2.45 9.16
CA LEU A 9 17.26 3.86 9.22
C LEU A 9 17.18 4.48 10.62
N ASN A 10 16.41 3.87 11.51
CA ASN A 10 16.25 4.31 12.90
C ASN A 10 17.33 3.74 13.84
N VAL A 11 18.17 2.81 13.36
CA VAL A 11 19.31 2.27 14.12
C VAL A 11 20.47 3.26 14.10
N GLY A 12 20.55 4.15 15.09
CA GLY A 12 21.74 4.98 15.36
C GLY A 12 22.34 5.70 14.14
N ASP A 13 23.67 5.88 14.15
CA ASP A 13 24.39 6.63 13.12
C ASP A 13 24.62 5.74 11.88
N VAL A 14 23.56 5.56 11.07
CA VAL A 14 23.63 4.82 9.80
C VAL A 14 24.53 5.59 8.82
N PRO A 15 25.60 4.96 8.28
CA PRO A 15 26.43 5.56 7.25
C PRO A 15 25.62 6.17 6.10
N LYS A 16 26.02 7.36 5.64
CA LYS A 16 25.32 8.09 4.55
C LYS A 16 25.18 7.25 3.28
N SER A 17 26.14 6.39 2.98
CA SER A 17 26.09 5.45 1.85
C SER A 17 24.96 4.42 1.97
N ILE A 18 24.74 3.87 3.16
CA ILE A 18 23.65 2.92 3.44
C ILE A 18 22.30 3.63 3.34
N ARG A 19 22.18 4.83 3.92
CA ARG A 19 20.96 5.66 3.80
C ARG A 19 20.61 5.92 2.34
N CYS A 20 21.59 6.31 1.52
CA CYS A 20 21.42 6.53 0.08
C CYS A 20 20.92 5.27 -0.66
N TYR A 21 21.48 4.10 -0.34
CA TYR A 21 21.05 2.84 -0.94
C TYR A 21 19.58 2.52 -0.59
N ILE A 22 19.20 2.69 0.68
CA ILE A 22 17.82 2.43 1.15
C ILE A 22 16.82 3.35 0.48
N GLU A 23 17.13 4.65 0.35
CA GLU A 23 16.25 5.60 -0.34
C GLU A 23 16.10 5.25 -1.83
N LYS A 24 17.19 4.89 -2.52
CA LYS A 24 17.14 4.43 -3.92
C LYS A 24 16.31 3.15 -4.09
N ALA A 25 16.48 2.19 -3.17
CA ALA A 25 15.67 0.97 -3.18
C ALA A 25 14.18 1.29 -2.98
N ARG A 26 13.86 2.26 -2.13
CA ARG A 26 12.49 2.72 -1.89
C ARG A 26 11.87 3.37 -3.13
N GLU A 27 12.62 4.23 -3.81
CA GLU A 27 12.19 4.85 -5.07
C GLU A 27 11.97 3.80 -6.15
N HIS A 28 12.88 2.83 -6.29
CA HIS A 28 12.74 1.76 -7.26
C HIS A 28 11.50 0.90 -7.00
N LEU A 29 11.22 0.54 -5.74
CA LEU A 29 10.00 -0.18 -5.38
C LEU A 29 8.72 0.63 -5.68
N ARG A 30 8.72 1.94 -5.42
CA ARG A 30 7.59 2.82 -5.78
C ARG A 30 7.35 2.85 -7.29
N PHE A 31 8.43 2.88 -8.08
CA PHE A 31 8.35 2.77 -9.53
C PHE A 31 7.71 1.44 -9.95
N LEU A 32 8.21 0.31 -9.43
CA LEU A 32 7.66 -1.01 -9.75
C LEU A 32 6.18 -1.16 -9.37
N ILE A 33 5.76 -0.63 -8.23
CA ILE A 33 4.34 -0.63 -7.83
C ILE A 33 3.50 0.20 -8.81
N THR A 34 3.99 1.37 -9.21
CA THR A 34 3.30 2.23 -10.19
C THR A 34 3.15 1.51 -11.55
N GLU A 35 4.20 0.84 -12.01
CA GLU A 35 4.15 0.10 -13.27
C GLU A 35 3.22 -1.12 -13.19
N ALA A 36 3.24 -1.87 -12.09
CA ALA A 36 2.31 -2.97 -11.86
C ALA A 36 0.84 -2.48 -11.82
N TRP A 37 0.59 -1.30 -11.23
CA TRP A 37 -0.74 -0.70 -11.21
C TRP A 37 -1.23 -0.34 -12.61
N LYS A 38 -0.39 0.26 -13.45
CA LYS A 38 -0.73 0.56 -14.86
C LYS A 38 -1.08 -0.71 -15.63
N GLN A 39 -0.29 -1.78 -15.46
CA GLN A 39 -0.58 -3.08 -16.10
C GLN A 39 -1.93 -3.64 -15.66
N MET A 40 -2.30 -3.47 -14.39
CA MET A 40 -3.63 -3.88 -13.89
C MET A 40 -4.77 -3.03 -14.45
N GLU A 41 -4.57 -1.73 -14.68
CA GLU A 41 -5.55 -0.86 -15.34
C GLU A 41 -5.72 -1.26 -16.81
N GLU A 42 -4.63 -1.46 -17.54
CA GLU A 42 -4.65 -1.93 -18.93
C GLU A 42 -5.36 -3.28 -19.05
N ALA A 43 -5.06 -4.23 -18.16
CA ALA A 43 -5.69 -5.55 -18.12
C ALA A 43 -7.21 -5.51 -17.85
N GLN A 44 -7.75 -4.42 -17.28
CA GLN A 44 -9.19 -4.23 -17.14
C GLN A 44 -9.86 -3.70 -18.41
N THR A 45 -9.10 -3.04 -19.29
CA THR A 45 -9.60 -2.47 -20.55
C THR A 45 -9.51 -3.43 -21.73
N LEU A 46 -8.63 -4.44 -21.63
CA LEU A 46 -8.49 -5.52 -22.61
C LEU A 46 -9.48 -6.64 -22.34
N ASP A 47 -9.74 -7.48 -23.35
CA ASP A 47 -10.48 -8.75 -23.18
C ASP A 47 -9.67 -9.68 -22.27
N SER A 48 -9.87 -9.51 -20.97
CA SER A 48 -9.24 -10.31 -19.93
C SER A 48 -9.77 -11.75 -20.02
N PRO A 49 -8.91 -12.77 -19.87
CA PRO A 49 -9.35 -14.17 -19.79
C PRO A 49 -10.10 -14.47 -18.47
N PHE A 50 -10.15 -13.52 -17.53
CA PHE A 50 -10.80 -13.65 -16.24
C PHE A 50 -12.15 -12.93 -16.20
N SER A 51 -13.04 -13.39 -15.32
CA SER A 51 -14.33 -12.73 -15.10
C SER A 51 -14.15 -11.31 -14.54
N SER A 52 -15.10 -10.43 -14.83
CA SER A 52 -15.14 -9.08 -14.27
C SER A 52 -15.12 -9.08 -12.74
N THR A 53 -15.77 -10.04 -12.11
CA THR A 53 -15.74 -10.25 -10.65
C THR A 53 -14.32 -10.54 -10.15
N PHE A 54 -13.61 -11.46 -10.80
CA PHE A 54 -12.23 -11.79 -10.42
C PHE A 54 -11.31 -10.57 -10.56
N ASN A 55 -11.42 -9.84 -11.67
CA ASN A 55 -10.66 -8.61 -11.90
C ASN A 55 -10.95 -7.57 -10.81
N GLY A 56 -12.23 -7.38 -10.44
CA GLY A 56 -12.62 -6.47 -9.36
C GLY A 56 -12.02 -6.87 -8.00
N ILE A 57 -12.00 -8.16 -7.68
CA ILE A 57 -11.38 -8.67 -6.44
C ILE A 57 -9.87 -8.40 -6.45
N ALA A 58 -9.17 -8.67 -7.56
CA ALA A 58 -7.74 -8.44 -7.69
C ALA A 58 -7.37 -6.95 -7.51
N VAL A 59 -8.13 -6.04 -8.13
CA VAL A 59 -7.96 -4.60 -7.98
C VAL A 59 -8.19 -4.14 -6.55
N ASN A 60 -9.25 -4.64 -5.90
CA ASN A 60 -9.54 -4.29 -4.52
C ASN A 60 -8.46 -4.82 -3.56
N LEU A 61 -7.88 -5.98 -3.83
CA LEU A 61 -6.76 -6.52 -3.05
C LEU A 61 -5.52 -5.62 -3.17
N ALA A 62 -5.19 -5.15 -4.38
CA ALA A 62 -4.09 -4.21 -4.59
C ALA A 62 -4.34 -2.88 -3.87
N ARG A 63 -5.55 -2.32 -3.96
CA ARG A 63 -5.96 -1.10 -3.23
C ARG A 63 -5.85 -1.27 -1.72
N MET A 64 -6.29 -2.40 -1.19
CA MET A 64 -6.19 -2.72 0.23
C MET A 64 -4.72 -2.75 0.66
N GLY A 65 -3.83 -3.39 -0.12
CA GLY A 65 -2.40 -3.35 0.13
C GLY A 65 -1.84 -1.93 0.16
N LEU A 66 -2.14 -1.11 -0.84
CA LEU A 66 -1.69 0.29 -0.87
C LEU A 66 -2.19 1.10 0.34
N CYS A 67 -3.47 0.96 0.69
CA CYS A 67 -4.08 1.64 1.84
C CYS A 67 -3.42 1.22 3.17
N MET A 68 -3.17 -0.08 3.36
CA MET A 68 -2.55 -0.61 4.57
C MET A 68 -1.08 -0.19 4.73
N TYR A 69 -0.36 0.06 3.63
CA TYR A 69 1.08 0.31 3.66
C TYR A 69 1.53 1.73 3.24
N GLN A 70 0.60 2.63 2.93
CA GLN A 70 0.90 4.01 2.47
C GLN A 70 1.78 4.80 3.46
N HIS A 71 1.63 4.56 4.77
CA HIS A 71 2.32 5.29 5.84
C HIS A 71 3.28 4.41 6.66
N GLY A 72 3.66 3.24 6.14
CA GLY A 72 4.51 2.29 6.87
C GLY A 72 3.85 0.92 6.97
N ASP A 73 4.04 0.20 8.06
CA ASP A 73 3.37 -1.09 8.28
C ASP A 73 2.07 -0.89 9.06
N GLY A 74 0.97 -0.71 8.34
CA GLY A 74 -0.35 -0.59 8.96
C GLY A 74 -1.02 -1.92 9.30
N HIS A 75 -0.42 -3.06 8.95
CA HIS A 75 -0.97 -4.39 9.25
C HIS A 75 -0.29 -5.02 10.47
N GLY A 76 1.04 -5.02 10.51
CA GLY A 76 1.83 -5.64 11.58
C GLY A 76 2.00 -4.75 12.81
N HIS A 77 1.85 -3.43 12.65
CA HIS A 77 1.99 -2.45 13.71
C HIS A 77 0.62 -1.99 14.22
N GLN A 78 0.45 -1.82 15.54
CA GLN A 78 -0.76 -1.22 16.13
C GLN A 78 -0.81 0.30 15.93
N ASN A 79 -0.49 0.79 14.73
CA ASN A 79 -0.71 2.19 14.40
C ASN A 79 -2.21 2.48 14.42
N SER A 80 -2.60 3.62 14.99
CA SER A 80 -4.01 3.98 15.12
C SER A 80 -4.65 4.26 13.76
N GLU A 81 -3.94 4.88 12.82
CA GLU A 81 -4.57 5.39 11.60
C GLU A 81 -5.24 4.33 10.70
N PRO A 82 -4.62 3.15 10.40
CA PRO A 82 -5.32 2.08 9.68
C PRO A 82 -6.49 1.50 10.48
N ARG A 83 -6.34 1.39 11.81
CA ARG A 83 -7.39 0.89 12.70
C ARG A 83 -8.59 1.83 12.74
N ASP A 84 -8.35 3.13 12.86
CA ASP A 84 -9.38 4.17 12.91
C ASP A 84 -10.15 4.21 11.59
N ARG A 85 -9.44 4.08 10.46
CA ARG A 85 -10.04 4.02 9.12
C ARG A 85 -10.92 2.77 8.95
N ILE A 86 -10.47 1.61 9.43
CA ILE A 86 -11.29 0.38 9.46
C ILE A 86 -12.49 0.55 10.38
N PHE A 87 -12.30 1.18 11.54
CA PHE A 87 -13.36 1.40 12.51
C PHE A 87 -14.48 2.27 11.93
N ALA A 88 -14.11 3.41 11.35
CA ALA A 88 -15.03 4.32 10.67
C ALA A 88 -15.78 3.67 9.49
N LEU A 89 -15.11 2.80 8.73
CA LEU A 89 -15.73 2.16 7.55
C LEU A 89 -16.67 1.00 7.89
N LEU A 90 -16.38 0.25 8.96
CA LEU A 90 -17.10 -1.00 9.26
C LEU A 90 -18.05 -0.89 10.46
N PHE A 91 -17.80 0.03 11.39
CA PHE A 91 -18.52 0.10 12.66
C PHE A 91 -19.20 1.45 12.88
N GLU A 92 -18.76 2.53 12.23
CA GLU A 92 -19.46 3.81 12.29
C GLU A 92 -20.52 3.90 11.20
N PRO A 93 -21.80 4.13 11.56
CA PRO A 93 -22.83 4.37 10.57
C PRO A 93 -22.55 5.68 9.85
N LEU A 94 -22.73 5.68 8.52
CA LEU A 94 -22.74 6.91 7.76
C LEU A 94 -23.94 7.75 8.21
N CYS A 95 -23.69 8.82 8.96
CA CYS A 95 -24.75 9.76 9.32
C CYS A 95 -25.39 10.28 8.02
N CYS A 96 -26.67 10.00 7.84
CA CYS A 96 -27.47 10.70 6.85
C CYS A 96 -27.55 12.16 7.30
N LEU A 97 -26.95 13.08 6.55
CA LEU A 97 -27.27 14.51 6.68
C LEU A 97 -28.78 14.65 6.38
N ALA A 98 -29.58 14.82 7.43
CA ALA A 98 -31.00 15.13 7.38
C ALA A 98 -31.21 16.64 7.49
#